data_AF-A0A6G0YHE2-F1
#
_entry.id   AF-A0A6G0YHE2-F1
#
_cell.length_a   1.000
_cell.length_b   1.000
_cell.length_c   1.000
_cell.angle_alpha   90.00
_cell.angle_beta   90.00
_cell.angle_gamma   90.00
#
_symmetry.space_group_name_H-M   'P 1'
#
loop_
_entity.id
_entity.type
_entity.pdbx_description
1 polymer ?
#
loop_
_entity_poly.entity_id
_entity_poly.type
_entity_poly.pdbx_seq_one_letter_code
_entity_poly.pdbx_strand_id
1 'polypeptide(L)'
;ITYSIVYGYTVYTVTRVADNLAKSSFNLIFLPFTQLPHSDFIPLIKQYTSNMWLSLWNDLPADFASKYINITPNIHKKTWFNNLHLHRSYIVQFNRLRIGHHLLPSHSFKLGLNDSPFCTLHLN
;
A
#
# COMPACT_ATOMS: atom_id res chain seq x y z
N ILE A 1 -21.43 29.10 -10.21
CA ILE A 1 -20.71 29.51 -11.44
C ILE A 1 -21.62 29.14 -12.60
N THR A 2 -22.25 30.15 -13.19
CA THR A 2 -23.26 30.00 -14.24
C THR A 2 -22.54 29.86 -15.57
N TYR A 3 -22.80 28.78 -16.31
CA TYR A 3 -22.27 28.62 -17.66
C TYR A 3 -23.26 29.22 -18.65
N SER A 4 -22.86 30.30 -19.33
CA SER A 4 -23.59 30.86 -20.48
C SER A 4 -22.81 30.53 -21.74
N ILE A 5 -23.41 29.77 -22.65
CA ILE A 5 -22.83 29.53 -23.98
C ILE A 5 -23.21 30.74 -24.85
N VAL A 6 -22.23 31.58 -25.15
CA VAL A 6 -22.37 32.73 -26.05
C VAL A 6 -21.90 32.30 -27.43
N TYR A 7 -22.74 32.40 -28.47
CA TYR A 7 -22.36 32.11 -29.85
C TYR A 7 -22.03 33.42 -30.61
N GLY A 8 -20.89 33.44 -31.31
CA GLY A 8 -20.46 34.56 -32.16
C GLY A 8 -19.01 35.01 -31.91
N TYR A 9 -18.54 36.00 -32.67
CA TYR A 9 -17.16 36.55 -32.73
C TYR A 9 -16.40 36.68 -31.39
N THR A 10 -17.12 36.84 -30.28
CA THR A 10 -16.61 36.82 -28.90
C THR A 10 -15.95 35.50 -28.49
N VAL A 11 -16.39 34.35 -29.01
CA VAL A 11 -15.71 33.06 -28.78
C VAL A 11 -14.37 33.00 -29.49
N TYR A 12 -14.30 33.51 -30.72
CA TYR A 12 -13.05 33.54 -31.51
C TYR A 12 -12.00 34.45 -30.86
N THR A 13 -12.41 35.58 -30.28
CA THR A 13 -11.48 36.47 -29.58
C THR A 13 -10.99 35.87 -28.27
N VAL A 14 -11.86 35.24 -27.47
CA VAL A 14 -11.47 34.58 -26.22
C VAL A 14 -10.56 33.38 -26.48
N THR A 15 -10.87 32.55 -27.47
CA THR A 15 -10.01 31.43 -27.88
C THR A 15 -8.67 31.92 -28.41
N ARG A 16 -8.64 32.96 -29.24
CA ARG A 16 -7.38 33.56 -29.71
C ARG A 16 -6.53 34.15 -28.59
N VAL A 17 -7.16 34.78 -27.59
CA VAL A 17 -6.45 35.30 -26.41
C VAL A 17 -5.88 34.15 -25.58
N ALA A 18 -6.65 33.08 -25.36
CA ALA A 18 -6.18 31.88 -24.67
C ALA A 18 -5.03 31.19 -25.42
N ASP A 19 -5.14 31.06 -26.75
CA ASP A 19 -4.09 30.48 -27.61
C ASP A 19 -2.81 31.32 -27.61
N ASN A 20 -2.95 32.66 -27.63
CA ASN A 20 -1.81 33.56 -27.55
C ASN A 20 -1.15 33.50 -26.17
N LEU A 21 -1.93 33.37 -25.10
CA LEU A 21 -1.42 33.14 -23.74
C LEU A 21 -0.67 31.81 -23.64
N ALA A 22 -1.23 30.73 -24.18
CA ALA A 22 -0.59 29.41 -24.23
C ALA A 22 0.72 29.44 -25.04
N LYS A 23 0.73 30.11 -26.20
CA LYS A 23 1.95 30.30 -27.01
C LYS A 23 2.99 31.16 -26.30
N SER A 24 2.58 32.19 -25.56
CA SER A 24 3.52 33.02 -24.80
C SER A 24 4.13 32.30 -23.60
N SER A 25 3.39 31.36 -23.00
CA SER A 25 3.85 30.54 -21.87
C SER A 25 4.69 29.34 -22.29
N PHE A 26 4.67 28.96 -23.58
CA PHE A 26 5.54 27.91 -24.14
C PHE A 26 7.04 28.24 -24.01
N ASN A 27 7.42 29.53 -24.05
CA ASN A 27 8.79 29.98 -23.89
C ASN A 27 9.20 30.19 -22.42
N LEU A 28 8.28 30.01 -21.47
CA LEU A 28 8.64 29.92 -20.06
C LEU A 28 9.30 28.56 -19.88
N ILE A 29 10.62 28.58 -19.87
CA ILE A 29 11.49 27.43 -19.60
C ILE A 29 10.90 26.71 -18.38
N PHE A 30 10.24 25.57 -18.62
CA PHE A 30 10.02 24.60 -17.57
C PHE A 30 11.41 24.27 -17.06
N LEU A 31 11.67 24.61 -15.79
CA LEU A 31 12.77 23.99 -15.06
C LEU A 31 12.70 22.51 -15.42
N PRO A 32 13.79 21.92 -15.96
CA PRO A 32 13.75 20.51 -16.31
C PRO A 32 13.25 19.83 -15.05
N PHE A 33 12.20 19.01 -15.17
CA PHE A 33 11.77 18.15 -14.09
C PHE A 33 13.03 17.40 -13.67
N THR A 34 13.68 17.90 -12.61
CA THR A 34 14.72 17.15 -11.96
C THR A 34 13.94 15.92 -11.53
N GLN A 35 14.31 14.77 -12.10
CA GLN A 35 13.86 13.51 -11.56
C GLN A 35 14.33 13.53 -10.12
N LEU A 36 13.44 13.97 -9.20
CA LEU A 36 13.63 13.81 -7.78
C LEU A 36 14.00 12.36 -7.62
N PRO A 37 15.24 12.04 -7.20
CA PRO A 37 15.65 10.66 -7.20
C PRO A 37 14.70 9.96 -6.23
N HIS A 38 14.06 8.89 -6.70
CA HIS A 38 13.07 8.13 -5.92
C HIS A 38 13.63 7.68 -4.55
N SER A 39 14.96 7.72 -4.38
CA SER A 39 15.69 7.47 -3.15
C SER A 39 15.40 8.45 -2.01
N ASP A 40 15.07 9.71 -2.27
CA ASP A 40 15.16 10.75 -1.23
C ASP A 40 14.02 10.67 -0.21
N PHE A 41 12.86 10.16 -0.63
CA PHE A 41 11.71 10.00 0.26
C PHE A 41 11.65 8.64 0.96
N ILE A 42 12.37 7.62 0.47
CA ILE A 42 12.29 6.26 1.05
C ILE A 42 12.71 6.23 2.52
N PRO A 43 13.83 6.87 2.94
CA PRO A 43 14.20 6.93 4.35
C PRO A 43 13.16 7.65 5.21
N LEU A 44 12.61 8.75 4.71
CA LEU A 44 11.60 9.55 5.40
C LEU A 44 10.31 8.75 5.60
N ILE A 45 9.82 8.07 4.55
CA ILE A 45 8.63 7.21 4.62
C ILE A 45 8.88 6.08 5.62
N LYS A 46 10.03 5.39 5.54
CA LYS A 46 10.36 4.30 6.46
C LYS A 46 10.38 4.78 7.91
N GLN A 47 10.99 5.93 8.18
CA GLN A 47 11.05 6.51 9.51
C GLN A 47 9.65 6.90 10.01
N TYR A 48 8.87 7.59 9.17
CA TYR A 48 7.49 7.98 9.51
C TYR A 48 6.62 6.77 9.83
N THR A 49 6.59 5.75 8.95
CA THR A 49 5.80 4.53 9.17
C THR A 49 6.26 3.77 10.42
N SER A 50 7.57 3.69 10.67
CA SER A 50 8.10 3.02 11.88
C SER A 50 7.67 3.74 13.15
N ASN A 51 7.73 5.07 13.17
CA ASN A 51 7.32 5.87 14.33
C ASN A 51 5.82 5.78 14.57
N MET A 52 5.03 5.86 13.50
CA MET A 52 3.57 5.73 13.58
C MET A 52 3.17 4.35 14.11
N TRP A 53 3.77 3.28 13.59
CA TRP A 53 3.53 1.93 14.11
C TRP A 53 3.88 1.83 15.60
N LEU A 54 5.03 2.38 16.02
CA LEU A 54 5.48 2.30 17.41
C LEU A 54 4.53 3.05 18.36
N SER A 55 4.03 4.23 17.97
CA SER A 55 3.02 4.95 18.74
C SER A 55 1.78 4.09 18.91
N LEU A 56 1.20 3.62 17.79
CA LEU A 56 0.00 2.80 17.81
C LEU A 56 0.18 1.52 18.63
N TRP A 57 1.36 0.91 18.58
CA TRP A 57 1.68 -0.31 19.32
C TRP A 57 1.74 -0.07 20.83
N ASN A 58 2.33 1.05 21.26
CA ASN A 58 2.43 1.43 22.66
C ASN A 58 1.10 1.93 23.23
N ASP A 59 0.23 2.48 22.38
CA ASP A 59 -1.09 2.99 22.75
C ASP A 59 -2.17 1.88 22.80
N LEU A 60 -1.80 0.61 22.55
CA LEU A 60 -2.73 -0.52 22.67
C LEU A 60 -3.16 -0.72 24.14
N PRO A 61 -4.42 -1.10 24.40
CA PRO A 61 -4.88 -1.44 25.75
C PRO A 61 -4.03 -2.56 26.37
N ALA A 62 -3.73 -2.46 27.67
CA ALA A 62 -2.86 -3.42 28.37
C ALA A 62 -3.36 -4.88 28.31
N ASP A 63 -4.68 -5.08 28.22
CA ASP A 63 -5.29 -6.40 28.08
C ASP A 63 -5.32 -6.89 26.62
N PHE A 64 -5.24 -5.97 25.67
CA PHE A 64 -5.28 -6.27 24.24
C PHE A 64 -3.90 -6.67 23.74
N ALA A 65 -3.79 -7.89 23.20
CA ALA A 65 -2.55 -8.40 22.63
C ALA A 65 -1.33 -8.39 23.58
N SER A 66 -1.55 -8.37 24.91
CA SER A 66 -0.51 -8.37 25.96
C SER A 66 0.58 -9.42 25.74
N LYS A 67 0.16 -10.63 25.35
CA LYS A 67 1.06 -11.72 24.99
C LYS A 67 1.96 -11.38 23.81
N TYR A 68 1.43 -10.72 22.78
CA TYR A 68 2.20 -10.34 21.59
C TYR A 68 3.15 -9.17 21.87
N ILE A 69 2.71 -8.18 22.65
CA ILE A 69 3.53 -7.05 23.09
C ILE A 69 4.78 -7.54 23.83
N ASN A 70 4.62 -8.50 24.74
CA ASN A 70 5.74 -9.10 25.47
C ASN A 70 6.72 -9.89 24.58
N ILE A 71 6.22 -10.51 23.50
CA ILE A 71 7.05 -11.29 22.57
C ILE A 71 7.80 -10.38 21.60
N THR A 72 7.14 -9.32 21.09
CA THR A 72 7.68 -8.44 20.06
C THR A 72 7.52 -6.97 20.47
N PRO A 73 8.35 -6.49 21.42
CA PRO A 73 8.28 -5.11 21.89
C PRO A 73 8.75 -4.10 20.82
N ASN A 74 9.51 -4.55 19.81
CA ASN A 74 10.08 -3.68 18.77
C ASN A 74 9.94 -4.31 17.39
N ILE A 75 9.80 -3.47 16.34
CA ILE A 75 9.88 -3.93 14.95
C ILE A 75 11.29 -4.48 14.68
N HIS A 76 11.36 -5.73 14.24
CA HIS A 76 12.61 -6.30 13.78
C HIS A 76 13.08 -5.59 12.49
N LYS A 77 14.31 -5.05 12.53
CA LYS A 77 14.96 -4.41 11.37
C LYS A 77 15.34 -5.41 10.27
N LYS A 78 15.36 -6.70 10.61
CA LYS A 78 15.76 -7.80 9.73
C LYS A 78 14.57 -8.72 9.49
N THR A 79 14.54 -9.36 8.32
CA THR A 79 13.53 -10.38 8.03
C THR A 79 13.73 -11.60 8.94
N TRP A 80 12.66 -12.35 9.18
CA TRP A 80 12.72 -13.56 10.03
C TRP A 80 13.61 -14.67 9.46
N PHE A 81 13.90 -14.65 8.16
CA PHE A 81 14.80 -15.58 7.48
C PHE A 81 16.20 -15.00 7.25
N ASN A 82 16.53 -13.88 7.88
CA ASN A 82 17.86 -13.30 7.78
C ASN A 82 18.91 -14.31 8.30
N ASN A 83 19.95 -14.58 7.51
CA ASN A 83 20.98 -15.60 7.76
C ASN A 83 20.49 -17.06 7.70
N LEU A 84 19.30 -17.34 7.15
CA LEU A 84 18.89 -18.71 6.85
C LEU A 84 19.17 -19.03 5.37
N HIS A 85 19.87 -20.14 5.12
CA HIS A 85 20.08 -20.65 3.76
C HIS A 85 18.83 -21.39 3.26
N LEU A 86 17.77 -20.62 2.98
CA LEU A 86 16.51 -21.14 2.46
C LEU A 86 16.32 -20.74 1.00
N HIS A 87 15.82 -21.67 0.19
CA HIS A 87 15.41 -21.36 -1.17
C HIS A 87 14.20 -20.40 -1.17
N ARG A 88 14.13 -19.52 -2.18
CA ARG A 88 13.08 -18.50 -2.29
C ARG A 88 11.67 -19.08 -2.26
N SER A 89 11.46 -20.27 -2.83
CA SER A 89 10.15 -20.94 -2.82
C SER A 89 9.66 -21.24 -1.39
N TYR A 90 10.56 -21.68 -0.50
CA TYR A 90 10.21 -21.95 0.90
C TYR A 90 9.90 -20.67 1.65
N ILE A 91 10.69 -19.61 1.46
CA ILE A 91 10.43 -18.30 2.08
C ILE A 91 9.02 -17.80 1.70
N VAL A 92 8.63 -17.92 0.43
CA VAL A 92 7.28 -17.54 -0.04
C VAL A 92 6.20 -18.40 0.63
N GLN A 93 6.37 -19.71 0.70
CA GLN A 93 5.41 -20.62 1.34
C GLN A 93 5.26 -20.32 2.83
N PHE A 94 6.37 -20.16 3.56
CA PHE A 94 6.35 -19.81 4.97
C PHE A 94 5.72 -18.43 5.21
N ASN A 95 5.99 -17.45 4.34
CA ASN A 95 5.31 -16.16 4.45
C ASN A 95 3.80 -16.32 4.32
N ARG A 96 3.32 -17.03 3.28
CA ARG A 96 1.88 -17.32 3.09
C ARG A 96 1.27 -18.01 4.31
N LEU A 97 1.97 -18.97 4.90
CA LEU A 97 1.55 -19.65 6.14
C LEU A 97 1.46 -18.66 7.31
N ARG A 98 2.48 -17.82 7.53
CA ARG A 98 2.53 -16.86 8.65
C ARG A 98 1.44 -15.79 8.58
N ILE A 99 1.06 -15.38 7.38
CA ILE A 99 -0.02 -14.37 7.19
C ILE A 99 -1.40 -15.01 7.03
N GLY A 100 -1.53 -16.33 7.17
CA GLY A 100 -2.82 -17.02 6.99
C GLY A 100 -3.31 -17.06 5.53
N HIS A 101 -2.50 -16.70 4.54
CA HIS A 101 -2.86 -16.79 3.12
C HIS A 101 -2.58 -18.21 2.57
N HIS A 102 -3.11 -19.21 3.25
CA HIS A 102 -3.03 -20.60 2.83
C HIS A 102 -4.43 -21.21 2.72
N LEU A 103 -4.63 -22.07 1.72
CA LEU A 103 -5.88 -22.79 1.48
C LEU A 103 -5.84 -24.18 2.11
N LEU A 104 -5.23 -24.30 3.29
CA LEU A 104 -5.27 -25.58 4.03
C LEU A 104 -6.72 -25.88 4.41
N PRO A 105 -7.17 -27.14 4.36
CA PRO A 105 -8.58 -27.49 4.60
C PRO A 105 -9.18 -26.88 5.87
N SER A 106 -8.41 -26.87 6.96
CA SER A 106 -8.82 -26.26 8.25
C SER A 106 -9.00 -24.74 8.19
N HIS A 107 -8.22 -24.04 7.36
CA HIS A 107 -8.31 -22.60 7.19
C HIS A 107 -9.40 -22.21 6.18
N SER A 108 -9.50 -22.96 5.07
CA SER A 108 -10.59 -22.78 4.10
C SER A 108 -11.97 -23.00 4.72
N PHE A 109 -12.11 -23.95 5.66
CA PHE A 109 -13.33 -24.12 6.45
C PHE A 109 -13.63 -22.92 7.35
N LYS A 110 -12.64 -22.36 8.05
CA LYS A 110 -12.83 -21.14 8.86
C LYS A 110 -13.25 -19.92 8.02
N LEU A 111 -12.85 -19.89 6.76
CA LEU A 111 -13.26 -18.86 5.80
C LEU A 111 -14.62 -19.15 5.14
N GLY A 112 -15.26 -20.28 5.44
CA GLY A 112 -16.52 -20.70 4.82
C GLY A 112 -16.39 -21.09 3.34
N LEU A 113 -15.17 -21.35 2.86
CA LEU A 113 -14.91 -21.73 1.46
C LEU A 113 -15.13 -23.23 1.21
N ASN A 114 -14.92 -24.06 2.24
CA ASN A 114 -15.07 -25.52 2.16
C ASN A 114 -15.95 -26.02 3.31
N ASP A 115 -16.55 -27.19 3.13
CA ASP A 115 -17.15 -27.97 4.22
C ASP A 115 -16.08 -28.38 5.25
N SER A 116 -16.54 -28.77 6.45
CA SER A 116 -15.65 -29.17 7.54
C SER A 116 -14.63 -30.20 7.07
N PRO A 117 -13.33 -30.05 7.38
CA PRO A 117 -12.32 -31.05 7.05
C PRO A 117 -12.56 -32.39 7.77
N PHE A 118 -13.49 -32.43 8.73
CA PHE A 118 -13.95 -33.63 9.43
C PHE A 118 -15.25 -34.20 8.86
N CYS A 119 -15.86 -33.54 7.87
CA CYS A 119 -16.95 -34.12 7.10
C CYS A 119 -16.38 -35.15 6.13
N THR A 120 -16.14 -36.37 6.61
CA THR A 120 -16.16 -37.53 5.73
C THR A 120 -17.59 -37.69 5.25
N LEU A 121 -17.84 -37.35 3.98
CA LEU A 121 -19.06 -37.77 3.29
C LEU A 121 -19.17 -39.29 3.45
N HIS A 122 -20.04 -39.75 4.36
CA HIS A 122 -20.52 -41.11 4.34
C HIS A 122 -21.38 -41.24 3.08
N LEU A 123 -20.75 -41.66 1.99
CA LEU A 123 -21.45 -42.14 0.80
C LEU A 123 -22.06 -43.51 1.17
N ASN A 124 -23.38 -43.52 1.36
CA ASN A 124 -24.18 -44.75 1.41
C ASN A 124 -24.32 -45.35 0.00
#